data_AF-A0A7V9M5W1-F1
#
_entry.id   AF-A0A7V9M5W1-F1
#
_cell.length_a   1.000
_cell.length_b   1.000
_cell.length_c   1.000
_cell.angle_alpha   90.00
_cell.angle_beta   90.00
_cell.angle_gamma   90.00
#
_symmetry.space_group_name_H-M   'P 1'
#
loop_
_entity.id
_entity.type
_entity.pdbx_description
1 polymer ?
#
loop_
_entity_poly.entity_id
_entity_poly.type
_entity_poly.pdbx_seq_one_letter_code
_entity_poly.pdbx_strand_id
1 'polypeptide(L)'
;MTPSERPIPRFVAEPPQEPLPYGRWADALGERFLAACAEIETDEEIGAPGDVTWFPDRSWDGRTFIPASATTANGFELFGYVSFTREHPGAEATAFDASADYTDDTAEANPDWKLDLRDEEIGTWRGPRGRVGQITLVWGDALLPNGGMATAELGPTTTDQCELADDRFTLISLDNYTGDLLEVRLWGRGARELASESLYDEE
;
A
#
# COMPACT_ATOMS: atom_id res chain seq x y z
N MET A 1 5.60 29.33 -13.68
CA MET A 1 4.44 28.44 -13.42
C MET A 1 3.27 29.32 -12.98
N THR A 2 2.07 29.08 -13.50
CA THR A 2 0.86 29.72 -13.01
C THR A 2 0.37 29.03 -11.74
N PRO A 3 -0.30 29.72 -10.82
CA PRO A 3 -0.92 29.09 -9.65
C PRO A 3 -1.88 27.97 -10.06
N SER A 4 -1.85 26.84 -9.33
CA SER A 4 -2.83 25.77 -9.49
C SER A 4 -4.05 26.04 -8.62
N GLU A 5 -5.24 25.83 -9.18
CA GLU A 5 -6.49 25.89 -8.39
C GLU A 5 -6.64 24.71 -7.43
N ARG A 6 -6.09 23.55 -7.80
CA ARG A 6 -6.09 22.30 -7.03
C ARG A 6 -4.62 21.88 -6.86
N PRO A 7 -3.86 22.53 -5.96
CA PRO A 7 -2.48 22.13 -5.73
C PRO A 7 -2.45 20.70 -5.21
N ILE A 8 -1.64 19.86 -5.83
CA ILE A 8 -1.42 18.46 -5.46
C ILE A 8 -0.10 18.41 -4.68
N PRO A 9 -0.09 17.97 -3.41
CA PRO A 9 1.14 17.72 -2.69
C PRO A 9 1.82 16.49 -3.30
N ARG A 10 3.14 16.56 -3.46
CA ARG A 10 3.95 15.47 -4.03
C ARG A 10 4.91 14.96 -2.97
N PHE A 11 5.11 13.65 -2.96
CA PHE A 11 5.99 12.92 -2.06
C PHE A 11 5.69 13.26 -0.60
N VAL A 12 4.43 13.10 -0.21
CA VAL A 12 3.94 13.42 1.14
C VAL A 12 4.47 12.46 2.20
N ALA A 13 4.86 11.26 1.78
CA ALA A 13 5.35 10.22 2.65
C ALA A 13 6.87 10.08 2.54
N GLU A 14 7.49 9.69 3.64
CA GLU A 14 8.88 9.28 3.67
C GLU A 14 9.03 7.94 2.96
N PRO A 15 10.10 7.75 2.15
CA PRO A 15 10.36 6.47 1.51
C PRO A 15 10.68 5.39 2.55
N PRO A 16 10.68 4.10 2.17
CA PRO A 16 11.09 3.01 3.06
C PRO A 16 12.42 3.31 3.75
N GLN A 17 12.47 3.13 5.06
CA GLN A 17 13.66 3.39 5.87
C GLN A 17 14.34 2.10 6.35
N GLU A 18 13.60 0.99 6.41
CA GLU A 18 14.08 -0.30 6.90
C GLU A 18 13.96 -1.38 5.81
N PRO A 19 14.79 -2.44 5.86
CA PRO A 19 14.53 -3.63 5.05
C PRO A 19 13.19 -4.26 5.45
N LEU A 20 12.67 -5.14 4.59
CA LEU A 20 11.48 -5.93 4.91
C LEU A 20 11.63 -6.62 6.28
N PRO A 21 10.56 -6.69 7.10
CA PRO A 21 10.59 -7.32 8.41
C PRO A 21 11.17 -8.74 8.39
N TYR A 22 11.99 -9.05 9.41
CA TYR A 22 12.57 -10.37 9.60
C TYR A 22 12.77 -10.72 11.08
N GLY A 23 12.92 -12.02 11.37
CA GLY A 23 13.18 -12.53 12.72
C GLY A 23 12.14 -12.07 13.74
N ARG A 24 12.58 -11.74 14.96
CA ARG A 24 11.68 -11.33 16.06
C ARG A 24 10.82 -10.11 15.75
N TRP A 25 11.27 -9.26 14.83
CA TRP A 25 10.49 -8.10 14.43
C TRP A 25 9.32 -8.51 13.53
N ALA A 26 9.57 -9.37 12.53
CA ALA A 26 8.52 -9.98 11.74
C ALA A 26 7.54 -10.78 12.61
N ASP A 27 8.03 -11.53 13.60
CA ASP A 27 7.17 -12.29 14.53
C ASP A 27 6.21 -11.35 15.28
N ALA A 28 6.74 -10.25 15.85
CA ALA A 28 5.93 -9.30 16.61
C ALA A 28 4.90 -8.55 15.74
N LEU A 29 5.25 -8.19 14.51
CA LEU A 29 4.31 -7.61 13.57
C LEU A 29 3.27 -8.65 13.12
N GLY A 30 3.71 -9.88 12.85
CA GLY A 30 2.85 -10.99 12.42
C GLY A 30 1.78 -11.31 13.46
N GLU A 31 2.14 -11.36 14.75
CA GLU A 31 1.16 -11.54 15.83
C GLU A 31 0.04 -10.49 15.80
N ARG A 32 0.36 -9.23 15.46
CA ARG A 32 -0.62 -8.14 15.40
C ARG A 32 -1.49 -8.22 14.15
N PHE A 33 -0.87 -8.46 12.99
CA PHE A 33 -1.59 -8.63 11.73
C PHE A 33 -2.56 -9.82 11.80
N LEU A 34 -2.09 -10.97 12.29
CA LEU A 34 -2.92 -12.16 12.43
C LEU A 34 -4.01 -12.00 13.49
N ALA A 35 -3.78 -11.18 14.53
CA ALA A 35 -4.84 -10.82 15.47
C ALA A 35 -5.94 -10.00 14.77
N ALA A 36 -5.59 -9.01 13.95
CA ALA A 36 -6.56 -8.25 13.16
C ALA A 36 -7.31 -9.16 12.15
N CYS A 37 -6.61 -10.09 11.49
CA CYS A 37 -7.23 -11.07 10.60
C CYS A 37 -8.28 -11.94 11.33
N ALA A 38 -8.03 -12.29 12.59
CA ALA A 38 -8.95 -13.10 13.39
C ALA A 38 -10.20 -12.32 13.85
N GLU A 39 -10.20 -10.99 13.73
CA GLU A 39 -11.34 -10.12 14.05
C GLU A 39 -12.27 -9.87 12.85
N ILE A 40 -11.90 -10.33 11.66
CA ILE A 40 -12.73 -10.22 10.45
C ILE A 40 -14.04 -10.98 10.66
N GLU A 41 -15.16 -10.26 10.58
CA GLU A 41 -16.50 -10.83 10.63
C GLU A 41 -16.95 -11.25 9.23
N THR A 42 -16.97 -12.56 8.96
CA THR A 42 -17.45 -13.12 7.68
C THR A 42 -18.24 -14.42 7.88
N ASP A 43 -19.21 -14.66 7.00
CA ASP A 43 -19.96 -15.92 6.91
C ASP A 43 -19.22 -16.98 6.07
N GLU A 44 -18.10 -16.60 5.42
CA GLU A 44 -17.31 -17.48 4.57
C GLU A 44 -16.27 -18.27 5.37
N GLU A 45 -16.06 -19.52 4.97
CA GLU A 45 -14.98 -20.33 5.54
C GLU A 45 -13.67 -19.95 4.84
N ILE A 46 -13.06 -18.84 5.26
CA ILE A 46 -11.82 -18.32 4.64
C ILE A 46 -10.60 -19.20 4.94
N GLY A 47 -10.66 -20.04 5.97
CA GLY A 47 -9.58 -20.97 6.32
C GLY A 47 -8.46 -20.32 7.16
N ALA A 48 -7.48 -21.14 7.55
CA ALA A 48 -6.37 -20.66 8.38
C ALA A 48 -5.36 -19.83 7.56
N PRO A 49 -4.79 -18.76 8.13
CA PRO A 49 -3.75 -17.97 7.46
C PRO A 49 -2.46 -18.78 7.26
N GLY A 50 -1.81 -18.57 6.12
CA GLY A 50 -0.47 -19.05 5.81
C GLY A 50 0.64 -18.12 6.34
N ASP A 51 1.80 -18.19 5.70
CA ASP A 51 2.94 -17.33 6.05
C ASP A 51 2.67 -15.87 5.65
N VAL A 52 3.08 -14.93 6.51
CA VAL A 52 2.91 -13.50 6.27
C VAL A 52 3.99 -12.98 5.32
N THR A 53 3.54 -12.34 4.24
CA THR A 53 4.36 -11.65 3.24
C THR A 53 4.33 -10.16 3.53
N TRP A 54 5.49 -9.55 3.78
CA TRP A 54 5.58 -8.13 4.13
C TRP A 54 5.92 -7.23 2.94
N PHE A 55 5.40 -6.00 2.94
CA PHE A 55 5.71 -4.99 1.94
C PHE A 55 6.66 -3.93 2.54
N PRO A 56 7.35 -3.11 1.70
CA PRO A 56 8.19 -2.02 2.19
C PRO A 56 7.46 -1.09 3.15
N ASP A 57 8.16 -0.55 4.15
CA ASP A 57 7.55 0.40 5.07
C ASP A 57 7.30 1.75 4.38
N ARG A 58 6.29 2.48 4.84
CA ARG A 58 6.05 3.85 4.43
C ARG A 58 5.62 4.70 5.60
N SER A 59 6.18 5.90 5.74
CA SER A 59 5.86 6.76 6.88
C SER A 59 5.15 8.03 6.44
N TRP A 60 4.03 8.35 7.10
CA TRP A 60 3.25 9.55 6.88
C TRP A 60 2.71 10.06 8.22
N ASP A 61 2.75 11.38 8.43
CA ASP A 61 2.28 12.06 9.64
C ASP A 61 2.81 11.46 10.96
N GLY A 62 4.10 11.08 10.97
CA GLY A 62 4.78 10.52 12.15
C GLY A 62 4.45 9.06 12.47
N ARG A 63 3.67 8.39 11.62
CA ARG A 63 3.34 6.96 11.72
C ARG A 63 3.96 6.19 10.56
N THR A 64 4.53 5.04 10.87
CA THR A 64 5.05 4.08 9.89
C THR A 64 4.01 2.99 9.68
N PHE A 65 3.76 2.65 8.42
CA PHE A 65 2.86 1.59 7.96
C PHE A 65 3.69 0.50 7.28
N ILE A 66 3.44 -0.75 7.62
CA ILE A 66 4.05 -1.92 6.99
C ILE A 66 2.92 -2.82 6.52
N PRO A 67 2.59 -2.80 5.22
CA PRO A 67 1.57 -3.67 4.67
C PRO A 67 1.97 -5.14 4.72
N ALA A 68 0.97 -6.00 4.71
CA ALA A 68 1.10 -7.44 4.83
C ALA A 68 0.03 -8.15 4.02
N SER A 69 0.35 -9.35 3.56
CA SER A 69 -0.63 -10.31 3.08
C SER A 69 -0.32 -11.74 3.52
N ALA A 70 -1.33 -12.60 3.50
CA ALA A 70 -1.19 -14.04 3.73
C ALA A 70 -2.26 -14.81 2.95
N THR A 71 -1.84 -15.78 2.14
CA THR A 71 -2.78 -16.71 1.52
C THR A 71 -3.34 -17.66 2.58
N THR A 72 -4.64 -17.92 2.51
CA THR A 72 -5.34 -18.81 3.42
C THR A 72 -5.40 -20.25 2.89
N ALA A 73 -5.70 -21.21 3.78
CA ALA A 73 -5.87 -22.61 3.40
C ALA A 73 -6.98 -22.87 2.37
N ASN A 74 -7.95 -21.96 2.25
CA ASN A 74 -9.09 -22.10 1.33
C ASN A 74 -8.98 -21.22 0.08
N GLY A 75 -7.81 -20.59 -0.16
CA GLY A 75 -7.51 -19.86 -1.40
C GLY A 75 -7.88 -18.38 -1.40
N PHE A 76 -8.37 -17.85 -0.28
CA PHE A 76 -8.52 -16.41 -0.07
C PHE A 76 -7.16 -15.77 0.23
N GLU A 77 -7.06 -14.47 -0.02
CA GLU A 77 -5.99 -13.63 0.48
C GLU A 77 -6.47 -12.81 1.67
N LEU A 78 -5.72 -12.84 2.77
CA LEU A 78 -5.78 -11.83 3.83
C LEU A 78 -4.80 -10.72 3.48
N PHE A 79 -5.22 -9.46 3.57
CA PHE A 79 -4.36 -8.31 3.32
C PHE A 79 -4.63 -7.19 4.32
N GLY A 80 -3.65 -6.31 4.54
CA GLY A 80 -3.79 -5.18 5.43
C GLY A 80 -2.45 -4.59 5.81
N TYR A 81 -2.34 -4.03 7.01
CA TYR A 81 -1.08 -3.46 7.50
C TYR A 81 -0.97 -3.50 9.03
N VAL A 82 0.27 -3.38 9.50
CA VAL A 82 0.57 -2.99 10.88
C VAL A 82 1.22 -1.62 10.85
N SER A 83 0.79 -0.73 11.75
CA SER A 83 1.35 0.60 11.88
C SER A 83 1.80 0.91 13.30
N PHE A 84 2.75 1.82 13.46
CA PHE A 84 3.28 2.24 14.76
C PHE A 84 3.93 3.62 14.67
N THR A 85 4.22 4.21 15.82
CA THR A 85 5.00 5.45 15.94
C THR A 85 6.34 5.19 16.63
N ARG A 86 7.32 6.03 16.34
CA ARG A 86 8.61 6.09 17.04
C ARG A 86 8.93 7.53 17.44
N GLU A 87 9.56 7.71 18.59
CA GLU A 87 10.00 9.04 19.02
C GLU A 87 11.09 9.61 18.09
N HIS A 88 11.99 8.74 17.62
CA HIS A 88 13.03 9.06 16.65
C HIS A 88 13.47 7.79 15.90
N PRO A 89 14.22 7.90 14.78
CA PRO A 89 14.76 6.74 14.08
C PRO A 89 15.54 5.81 15.03
N GLY A 90 15.27 4.51 14.96
CA GLY A 90 15.87 3.48 15.82
C GLY A 90 15.31 3.40 17.25
N ALA A 91 14.33 4.23 17.65
CA ALA A 91 13.61 4.06 18.90
C ALA A 91 12.69 2.84 18.87
N GLU A 92 12.28 2.37 20.05
CA GLU A 92 11.28 1.31 20.18
C GLU A 92 9.94 1.75 19.55
N ALA A 93 9.35 0.85 18.77
CA ALA A 93 8.04 1.07 18.18
C ALA A 93 6.94 1.01 19.25
N THR A 94 6.02 1.97 19.20
CA THR A 94 4.93 2.12 20.16
C THR A 94 3.64 2.51 19.43
N ALA A 95 2.52 2.57 20.17
CA ALA A 95 1.20 2.92 19.62
C ALA A 95 0.85 2.08 18.38
N PHE A 96 1.04 0.76 18.51
CA PHE A 96 0.71 -0.18 17.45
C PHE A 96 -0.77 -0.16 17.14
N ASP A 97 -1.06 -0.30 15.86
CA ASP A 97 -2.39 -0.47 15.30
C ASP A 97 -2.31 -1.43 14.11
N ALA A 98 -3.38 -2.15 13.79
CA ALA A 98 -3.41 -3.08 12.68
C ALA A 98 -4.81 -3.09 12.04
N SER A 99 -4.85 -3.13 10.72
CA SER A 99 -6.06 -3.32 9.91
C SER A 99 -5.87 -4.55 9.03
N ALA A 100 -6.93 -5.30 8.83
CA ALA A 100 -6.93 -6.46 7.94
C ALA A 100 -8.32 -6.64 7.32
N ASP A 101 -8.33 -7.05 6.06
CA ASP A 101 -9.50 -7.51 5.34
C ASP A 101 -9.11 -8.73 4.49
N TYR A 102 -10.06 -9.26 3.72
CA TYR A 102 -9.83 -10.43 2.88
C TYR A 102 -10.51 -10.33 1.52
N THR A 103 -10.00 -11.09 0.55
CA THR A 103 -10.56 -11.15 -0.81
C THR A 103 -10.39 -12.54 -1.42
N ASP A 104 -11.27 -12.91 -2.34
CA ASP A 104 -11.11 -14.05 -3.24
C ASP A 104 -10.49 -13.67 -4.61
N ASP A 105 -10.41 -12.37 -4.90
CA ASP A 105 -9.75 -11.83 -6.08
C ASP A 105 -8.23 -11.84 -5.90
N THR A 106 -7.59 -12.90 -6.40
CA THR A 106 -6.14 -13.13 -6.27
C THR A 106 -5.44 -13.10 -7.63
N ALA A 107 -4.12 -12.82 -7.64
CA ALA A 107 -3.31 -12.94 -8.85
C ALA A 107 -3.35 -14.36 -9.47
N GLU A 108 -3.53 -15.42 -8.67
CA GLU A 108 -3.68 -16.79 -9.20
C GLU A 108 -4.99 -16.96 -9.98
N ALA A 109 -6.07 -16.33 -9.52
CA ALA A 109 -7.37 -16.34 -10.19
C ALA A 109 -7.41 -15.40 -11.41
N ASN A 110 -6.54 -14.38 -11.45
CA ASN A 110 -6.51 -13.33 -12.46
C ASN A 110 -5.14 -13.24 -13.17
N PRO A 111 -4.80 -14.21 -14.04
CA PRO A 111 -3.45 -14.34 -14.63
C PRO A 111 -3.10 -13.26 -15.65
N ASP A 112 -4.05 -12.42 -16.06
CA ASP A 112 -3.86 -11.29 -16.95
C ASP A 112 -3.50 -9.98 -16.24
N TRP A 113 -3.63 -9.95 -14.90
CA TRP A 113 -3.18 -8.83 -14.08
C TRP A 113 -1.67 -8.61 -14.23
N LYS A 114 -1.28 -7.33 -14.23
CA LYS A 114 0.14 -6.92 -14.29
C LYS A 114 0.64 -6.40 -12.94
N LEU A 115 -0.27 -5.86 -12.16
CA LEU A 115 -0.09 -5.41 -10.80
C LEU A 115 -1.24 -5.98 -9.98
N ASP A 116 -0.92 -6.45 -8.79
CA ASP A 116 -1.90 -6.90 -7.81
C ASP A 116 -1.95 -5.85 -6.71
N LEU A 117 -3.04 -5.07 -6.65
CA LEU A 117 -3.11 -3.80 -5.92
C LEU A 117 -4.11 -3.86 -4.78
N ARG A 118 -3.75 -3.23 -3.66
CA ARG A 118 -4.59 -3.05 -2.48
C ARG A 118 -4.41 -1.64 -1.95
N ASP A 119 -5.44 -1.12 -1.31
CA ASP A 119 -5.43 0.21 -0.73
C ASP A 119 -6.21 0.33 0.58
N GLU A 120 -5.91 1.38 1.34
CA GLU A 120 -6.65 1.80 2.53
C GLU A 120 -6.58 3.31 2.68
N GLU A 121 -7.72 3.96 3.00
CA GLU A 121 -7.72 5.35 3.47
C GLU A 121 -7.12 5.45 4.90
N ILE A 122 -5.96 6.09 5.03
CA ILE A 122 -5.27 6.29 6.31
C ILE A 122 -5.38 7.71 6.85
N GLY A 123 -6.00 8.63 6.10
CA GLY A 123 -6.17 10.01 6.53
C GLY A 123 -6.79 10.92 5.48
N THR A 124 -6.78 12.23 5.76
CA THR A 124 -7.33 13.24 4.85
C THR A 124 -6.36 14.41 4.66
N TRP A 125 -6.42 15.03 3.48
CA TRP A 125 -5.65 16.22 3.14
C TRP A 125 -6.58 17.39 2.83
N ARG A 126 -6.29 18.56 3.40
CA ARG A 126 -7.11 19.77 3.23
C ARG A 126 -6.49 20.71 2.20
N GLY A 127 -7.21 20.90 1.11
CA GLY A 127 -6.86 21.82 0.04
C GLY A 127 -7.52 23.19 0.14
N PRO A 128 -7.17 24.11 -0.78
CA PRO A 128 -7.80 25.42 -0.86
C PRO A 128 -9.32 25.34 -1.06
N ARG A 129 -10.03 26.38 -0.61
CA ARG A 129 -11.50 26.51 -0.74
C ARG A 129 -12.29 25.36 -0.09
N GLY A 130 -11.73 24.75 0.96
CA GLY A 130 -12.40 23.70 1.73
C GLY A 130 -12.46 22.34 1.05
N ARG A 131 -11.71 22.14 -0.04
CA ARG A 131 -11.58 20.82 -0.66
C ARG A 131 -10.87 19.86 0.28
N VAL A 132 -11.28 18.61 0.26
CA VAL A 132 -10.66 17.52 1.02
C VAL A 132 -10.39 16.40 0.03
N GLY A 133 -9.19 15.82 0.11
CA GLY A 133 -8.86 14.55 -0.54
C GLY A 133 -8.48 13.51 0.51
N GLN A 134 -8.41 12.26 0.09
CA GLN A 134 -8.03 11.13 0.93
C GLN A 134 -6.51 10.94 0.85
N ILE A 135 -5.89 10.58 1.98
CA ILE A 135 -4.53 10.06 1.98
C ILE A 135 -4.66 8.54 2.03
N THR A 136 -4.25 7.91 0.94
CA THR A 136 -4.45 6.49 0.69
C THR A 136 -3.10 5.78 0.74
N LEU A 137 -3.01 4.74 1.57
CA LEU A 137 -1.95 3.76 1.54
C LEU A 137 -2.23 2.79 0.40
N VAL A 138 -1.26 2.59 -0.50
CA VAL A 138 -1.39 1.69 -1.65
C VAL A 138 -0.20 0.75 -1.67
N TRP A 139 -0.43 -0.54 -1.82
CA TRP A 139 0.64 -1.53 -1.91
C TRP A 139 0.28 -2.63 -2.89
N GLY A 140 1.30 -3.36 -3.33
CA GLY A 140 1.06 -4.41 -4.30
C GLY A 140 2.30 -5.14 -4.79
N ASP A 141 2.02 -6.17 -5.58
CA ASP A 141 2.99 -7.03 -6.23
C ASP A 141 3.12 -6.68 -7.72
N ALA A 142 4.35 -6.58 -8.20
CA ALA A 142 4.63 -6.52 -9.62
C ALA A 142 4.65 -7.92 -10.23
N LEU A 143 3.61 -8.25 -10.99
CA LEU A 143 3.47 -9.56 -11.65
C LEU A 143 4.27 -9.66 -12.95
N LEU A 144 4.87 -8.55 -13.39
CA LEU A 144 5.75 -8.50 -14.56
C LEU A 144 7.23 -8.48 -14.18
N PRO A 145 8.09 -9.21 -14.91
CA PRO A 145 9.51 -9.22 -14.63
C PRO A 145 10.16 -7.88 -14.99
N ASN A 146 11.28 -7.58 -14.30
CA ASN A 146 12.12 -6.39 -14.51
C ASN A 146 11.48 -5.06 -14.07
N GLY A 147 10.47 -5.12 -13.18
CA GLY A 147 10.06 -3.96 -12.39
C GLY A 147 11.20 -3.44 -11.53
N GLY A 148 11.25 -2.13 -11.32
CA GLY A 148 12.24 -1.51 -10.44
C GLY A 148 11.72 -0.33 -9.63
N MET A 149 10.64 0.33 -10.09
CA MET A 149 10.00 1.42 -9.38
C MET A 149 8.49 1.38 -9.63
N ALA A 150 7.69 1.58 -8.59
CA ALA A 150 6.27 1.87 -8.70
C ALA A 150 6.04 3.38 -8.47
N THR A 151 5.11 3.99 -9.20
CA THR A 151 4.66 5.36 -8.95
C THR A 151 3.16 5.43 -8.75
N ALA A 152 2.73 6.35 -7.89
CA ALA A 152 1.35 6.78 -7.78
C ALA A 152 1.16 8.06 -8.59
N GLU A 153 0.15 8.08 -9.47
CA GLU A 153 -0.14 9.19 -10.38
C GLU A 153 -1.56 9.69 -10.16
N LEU A 154 -1.72 10.97 -9.81
CA LEU A 154 -3.01 11.64 -9.79
C LEU A 154 -3.13 12.53 -11.02
N GLY A 155 -3.80 12.01 -12.05
CA GLY A 155 -3.82 12.60 -13.39
C GLY A 155 -2.39 12.69 -13.96
N PRO A 156 -1.90 13.88 -14.37
CA PRO A 156 -0.54 14.02 -14.93
C PRO A 156 0.55 14.17 -13.86
N THR A 157 0.23 13.97 -12.58
CA THR A 157 1.13 14.30 -11.46
C THR A 157 1.52 13.08 -10.66
N THR A 158 2.82 12.74 -10.71
CA THR A 158 3.40 11.76 -9.79
C THR A 158 3.37 12.30 -8.37
N THR A 159 2.59 11.65 -7.51
CA THR A 159 2.40 12.01 -6.10
C THR A 159 3.26 11.18 -5.17
N ASP A 160 3.64 9.97 -5.55
CA ASP A 160 4.58 9.15 -4.77
C ASP A 160 5.36 8.16 -5.64
N GLN A 161 6.45 7.62 -5.09
CA GLN A 161 7.25 6.58 -5.75
C GLN A 161 7.95 5.66 -4.74
N CYS A 162 8.15 4.40 -5.12
CA CYS A 162 8.83 3.38 -4.30
C CYS A 162 9.66 2.43 -5.16
N GLU A 163 10.92 2.20 -4.77
CA GLU A 163 11.69 1.10 -5.33
C GLU A 163 11.07 -0.23 -4.90
N LEU A 164 11.10 -1.22 -5.79
CA LEU A 164 10.57 -2.55 -5.47
C LEU A 164 11.55 -3.31 -4.57
N ALA A 165 11.01 -3.98 -3.56
CA ALA A 165 11.73 -4.96 -2.74
C ALA A 165 11.06 -6.32 -2.91
N ASP A 166 11.80 -7.29 -3.48
CA ASP A 166 11.24 -8.59 -3.89
C ASP A 166 9.93 -8.44 -4.67
N ASP A 167 9.96 -7.63 -5.72
CA ASP A 167 8.82 -7.30 -6.59
C ASP A 167 7.61 -6.63 -5.90
N ARG A 168 7.73 -6.24 -4.63
CA ARG A 168 6.69 -5.58 -3.83
C ARG A 168 6.97 -4.10 -3.62
N PHE A 169 5.93 -3.29 -3.45
CA PHE A 169 6.05 -1.85 -3.19
C PHE A 169 4.96 -1.33 -2.26
N THR A 170 5.23 -0.15 -1.67
CA THR A 170 4.28 0.60 -0.84
C THR A 170 4.38 2.09 -1.17
N LEU A 171 3.23 2.73 -1.40
CA LEU A 171 3.04 4.12 -1.76
C LEU A 171 2.04 4.75 -0.78
N ILE A 172 2.17 6.04 -0.51
CA ILE A 172 1.12 6.82 0.15
C ILE A 172 0.85 8.06 -0.70
N SER A 173 -0.38 8.16 -1.21
CA SER A 173 -0.76 9.16 -2.20
C SER A 173 -1.99 9.95 -1.78
N LEU A 174 -2.17 11.10 -2.43
CA LEU A 174 -3.44 11.82 -2.42
C LEU A 174 -4.38 11.18 -3.44
N ASP A 175 -5.61 10.94 -3.00
CA ASP A 175 -6.69 10.39 -3.81
C ASP A 175 -7.96 11.27 -3.73
N ASN A 176 -8.90 11.05 -4.65
CA ASN A 176 -10.23 11.63 -4.70
C ASN A 176 -10.24 13.16 -4.53
N TYR A 177 -9.26 13.84 -5.14
CA TYR A 177 -9.04 15.28 -4.93
C TYR A 177 -9.20 16.12 -6.20
N THR A 178 -8.64 15.67 -7.32
CA THR A 178 -8.75 16.37 -8.60
C THR A 178 -9.89 15.89 -9.48
N GLY A 179 -10.53 14.77 -9.12
CA GLY A 179 -11.53 14.08 -9.93
C GLY A 179 -10.91 13.12 -10.96
N ASP A 180 -9.58 13.05 -11.01
CA ASP A 180 -8.86 11.96 -11.67
C ASP A 180 -8.81 10.76 -10.70
N LEU A 181 -8.83 9.55 -11.25
CA LEU A 181 -8.57 8.32 -10.48
C LEU A 181 -7.07 8.20 -10.18
N LEU A 182 -6.74 7.59 -9.05
CA LEU A 182 -5.37 7.22 -8.74
C LEU A 182 -4.93 6.05 -9.64
N GLU A 183 -3.81 6.23 -10.34
CA GLU A 183 -3.17 5.19 -11.14
C GLU A 183 -1.85 4.75 -10.50
N VAL A 184 -1.56 3.46 -10.53
CA VAL A 184 -0.25 2.90 -10.18
C VAL A 184 0.47 2.47 -11.44
N ARG A 185 1.70 2.97 -11.62
CA ARG A 185 2.55 2.63 -12.77
C ARG A 185 3.78 1.88 -12.35
N LEU A 186 4.10 0.83 -13.11
CA LEU A 186 5.31 0.04 -12.95
C LEU A 186 6.36 0.48 -13.97
N TRP A 187 7.56 0.78 -13.50
CA TRP A 187 8.67 1.23 -14.31
C TRP A 187 9.83 0.24 -14.25
N GLY A 188 10.36 -0.09 -15.43
CA GLY A 188 11.59 -0.85 -15.58
C GLY A 188 12.80 0.06 -15.82
N ARG A 189 13.93 -0.58 -16.15
CA ARG A 189 15.20 0.12 -16.42
C ARG A 189 15.04 1.21 -17.50
N GLY A 190 15.62 2.38 -17.23
CA GLY A 190 15.64 3.50 -18.18
C GLY A 190 14.31 4.26 -18.28
N ALA A 191 13.48 4.22 -17.24
CA ALA A 191 12.17 4.86 -17.19
C ALA A 191 11.20 4.37 -18.29
N ARG A 192 11.27 3.07 -18.60
CA ARG A 192 10.31 2.41 -19.48
C ARG A 192 9.11 1.95 -18.65
N GLU A 193 7.92 2.45 -18.97
CA GLU A 193 6.66 1.96 -18.40
C GLU A 193 6.45 0.49 -18.81
N LEU A 194 6.11 -0.36 -17.84
CA LEU A 194 5.83 -1.79 -18.01
C LEU A 194 4.35 -2.10 -17.86
N ALA A 195 3.69 -1.42 -16.93
CA ALA A 195 2.27 -1.55 -16.63
C ALA A 195 1.71 -0.25 -16.05
N SER A 196 0.41 -0.08 -16.18
CA SER A 196 -0.40 0.96 -15.54
C SER A 196 -1.73 0.30 -15.20
N GLU A 197 -2.12 0.34 -13.93
CA GLU A 197 -3.38 -0.21 -13.43
C GLU A 197 -4.00 0.82 -12.46
N SER A 198 -5.33 0.87 -12.38
CA SER A 198 -6.04 1.67 -11.37
C SER A 198 -6.53 0.77 -10.25
N LEU A 199 -6.74 1.35 -9.07
CA LEU A 199 -7.42 0.68 -7.94
C LEU A 199 -8.93 0.50 -8.18
N TYR A 200 -9.46 1.16 -9.21
CA TYR A 200 -10.90 1.25 -9.47
C TYR A 200 -11.23 0.61 -10.82
N ASP A 201 -12.31 -0.18 -10.84
CA ASP A 201 -12.88 -0.67 -12.09
C ASP A 201 -13.40 0.49 -12.96
N GLU A 202 -13.14 0.43 -14.26
CA GLU A 202 -13.75 1.33 -15.23
C GLU A 202 -15.25 0.96 -15.38
N GLU A 203 -16.17 1.81 -14.91
CA GLU A 203 -17.63 1.66 -15.14
C GLU A 203 -18.03 1.66 -16.63
#